data_AF-A0A3N9PAF9-F1
#
_entry.id   AF-A0A3N9PAF9-F1
#
_cell.length_a   1.000
_cell.length_b   1.000
_cell.length_c   1.000
_cell.angle_alpha   90.00
_cell.angle_beta   90.00
_cell.angle_gamma   90.00
#
_symmetry.space_group_name_H-M   'P 1'
#
loop_
_entity.id
_entity.type
_entity.pdbx_description
1 polymer ?
#
loop_
_entity_poly.entity_id
_entity_poly.type
_entity_poly.pdbx_seq_one_letter_code
_entity_poly.pdbx_strand_id
1 'polypeptide(L)'
;MSSLPSLHHKIKTVVSPFHEMLCSLHVLFQPEHHPRRLQWSQELMKEMPPHLQDGIRQIGGLTDCWTALMDLADHSGQPMTCRKGIDALNSLPDAELIHLALNNEVPIGSVIQWMNGTRGLEAEELEEAGLSLLGSLTEFRKLLADTLTRYEESFFRREWQVVEPWLQTAAAAFQQEAEKSAEKAVASLHPRLFAEKGAITAQKAKTYHFAYDSLEHIYVFPSTFMFPHLLVGWCGKDLYLPLAVDIPELPYNDSPPADLLLRFKALGDETRLKIVKLLWKGPHCTKQLAPVLGISEAAVSKHLKLLSEAGLIRAKRRGSYQFYSVDKEEFEMTIVLQRQFLEQ
;
A
#
# COMPACT_ATOMS: atom_id res chain seq x y z
N MET A 1 -10.05 -40.57 -9.27
CA MET A 1 -8.65 -40.28 -9.65
C MET A 1 -8.47 -38.77 -9.57
N SER A 2 -7.88 -38.29 -8.48
CA SER A 2 -7.78 -36.87 -8.14
C SER A 2 -6.64 -36.24 -8.94
N SER A 3 -6.97 -35.50 -10.00
CA SER A 3 -6.05 -34.57 -10.66
C SER A 3 -6.29 -33.15 -10.15
N LEU A 4 -6.45 -32.98 -8.84
CA LEU A 4 -6.42 -31.66 -8.21
C LEU A 4 -4.94 -31.27 -8.09
N PRO A 5 -4.46 -30.22 -8.78
CA PRO A 5 -3.12 -29.70 -8.54
C PRO A 5 -3.05 -29.25 -7.08
N SER A 6 -2.32 -30.00 -6.26
CA SER A 6 -2.15 -29.71 -4.84
C SER A 6 -1.31 -28.45 -4.66
N LEU A 7 -1.75 -27.57 -3.77
CA LEU A 7 -1.04 -26.35 -3.40
C LEU A 7 0.39 -26.61 -2.87
N HIS A 8 0.60 -27.80 -2.28
CA HIS A 8 1.84 -28.25 -1.64
C HIS A 8 3.14 -28.01 -2.42
N HIS A 9 3.12 -28.14 -3.74
CA HIS A 9 4.34 -28.05 -4.57
C HIS A 9 4.55 -26.65 -5.17
N LYS A 10 3.70 -25.68 -4.85
CA LYS A 10 3.72 -24.34 -5.44
C LYS A 10 4.29 -23.27 -4.50
N ILE A 11 4.38 -23.57 -3.20
CA ILE A 11 4.75 -22.58 -2.17
C ILE A 11 6.26 -22.54 -1.98
N LYS A 12 6.84 -21.34 -2.06
CA LYS A 12 8.26 -21.08 -1.80
C LYS A 12 8.43 -19.84 -0.94
N THR A 13 9.11 -19.96 0.19
CA THR A 13 9.53 -18.79 0.99
C THR A 13 10.75 -18.10 0.40
N VAL A 14 10.76 -16.77 0.38
CA VAL A 14 11.85 -15.94 -0.18
C VAL A 14 12.27 -14.88 0.82
N VAL A 15 13.40 -15.09 1.51
CA VAL A 15 14.02 -14.07 2.37
C VAL A 15 14.88 -13.16 1.50
N SER A 16 14.47 -11.90 1.31
CA SER A 16 15.12 -10.95 0.41
C SER A 16 15.42 -9.63 1.11
N PRO A 17 16.69 -9.22 1.30
CA PRO A 17 17.02 -7.96 1.97
C PRO A 17 16.51 -6.74 1.22
N PHE A 18 16.45 -6.78 -0.11
CA PHE A 18 15.90 -5.65 -0.87
C PHE A 18 14.39 -5.50 -0.67
N HIS A 19 13.64 -6.61 -0.63
CA HIS A 19 12.21 -6.59 -0.27
C HIS A 19 12.01 -5.99 1.12
N GLU A 20 12.74 -6.51 2.12
CA GLU A 20 12.62 -6.05 3.51
C GLU A 20 12.98 -4.56 3.66
N MET A 21 13.92 -4.05 2.85
CA MET A 21 14.26 -2.62 2.81
C MET A 21 13.11 -1.76 2.26
N LEU A 22 12.41 -2.23 1.23
CA LEU A 22 11.24 -1.52 0.70
C LEU A 22 10.09 -1.56 1.71
N CYS A 23 9.89 -2.69 2.39
CA CYS A 23 8.94 -2.83 3.48
C CYS A 23 9.25 -1.87 4.65
N SER A 24 10.52 -1.68 5.00
CA SER A 24 10.90 -0.73 6.05
C SER A 24 10.70 0.73 5.63
N LEU A 25 10.88 1.05 4.34
CA LEU A 25 10.58 2.37 3.78
C LEU A 25 9.07 2.67 3.74
N HIS A 26 8.25 1.66 3.44
CA HIS A 26 6.79 1.75 3.58
C HIS A 26 6.40 2.13 5.01
N VAL A 27 7.00 1.48 6.02
CA VAL A 27 6.77 1.82 7.43
C VAL A 27 7.21 3.25 7.76
N LEU A 28 8.38 3.67 7.29
CA LEU A 28 8.88 5.04 7.53
C LEU A 28 8.02 6.13 6.88
N PHE A 29 7.30 5.78 5.81
CA PHE A 29 6.39 6.69 5.14
C PHE A 29 5.08 6.92 5.92
N GLN A 30 4.53 5.87 6.55
CA GLN A 30 3.29 5.93 7.34
C GLN A 30 3.39 5.16 8.68
N PRO A 31 4.23 5.61 9.62
CA PRO A 31 4.57 4.84 10.82
C PRO A 31 3.36 4.45 11.68
N GLU A 32 2.35 5.33 11.75
CA GLU A 32 1.17 5.17 12.60
C GLU A 32 0.30 3.96 12.23
N HIS A 33 0.49 3.38 11.04
CA HIS A 33 -0.23 2.19 10.57
C HIS A 33 0.47 0.87 10.95
N HIS A 34 1.67 0.94 11.53
CA HIS A 34 2.52 -0.22 11.82
C HIS A 34 2.84 -0.36 13.31
N PRO A 35 1.91 -0.90 14.12
CA PRO A 35 1.99 -0.86 15.58
C PRO A 35 3.21 -1.60 16.17
N ARG A 36 3.72 -2.63 15.47
CA ARG A 36 4.91 -3.41 15.87
C ARG A 36 6.23 -2.70 15.55
N ARG A 37 6.22 -1.68 14.68
CA ARG A 37 7.42 -0.98 14.21
C ARG A 37 7.34 0.54 14.38
N LEU A 38 6.27 1.05 15.01
CA LEU A 38 6.06 2.48 15.24
C LEU A 38 7.19 3.11 16.04
N GLN A 39 7.57 2.51 17.18
CA GLN A 39 8.64 3.06 18.00
C GLN A 39 9.98 3.06 17.25
N TRP A 40 10.34 1.95 16.61
CA TRP A 40 11.52 1.85 15.75
C TRP A 40 11.53 2.97 14.70
N SER A 41 10.41 3.19 14.03
CA SER A 41 10.27 4.20 12.99
C SER A 41 10.47 5.62 13.56
N GLN A 42 9.85 5.92 14.71
CA GLN A 42 9.96 7.23 15.35
C GLN A 42 11.38 7.52 15.85
N GLU A 43 12.08 6.51 16.36
CA GLU A 43 13.47 6.62 16.79
C GLU A 43 14.40 6.83 15.60
N LEU A 44 14.28 5.98 14.57
CA LEU A 44 15.10 6.10 13.36
C LEU A 44 14.90 7.45 12.65
N MET A 45 13.66 7.93 12.56
CA MET A 45 13.34 9.22 11.94
C MET A 45 13.94 10.41 12.70
N LYS A 46 14.17 10.32 14.02
CA LYS A 46 14.86 11.39 14.78
C LYS A 46 16.34 11.49 14.42
N GLU A 47 16.96 10.37 14.09
CA GLU A 47 18.38 10.30 13.71
C GLU A 47 18.60 10.60 12.22
N MET A 48 17.57 10.37 11.40
CA MET A 48 17.64 10.52 9.96
C MET A 48 17.73 11.98 9.53
N PRO A 49 18.66 12.36 8.63
CA PRO A 49 18.77 13.75 8.19
C PRO A 49 17.53 14.18 7.36
N PRO A 50 17.11 15.47 7.44
CA PRO A 50 15.87 15.93 6.82
C PRO A 50 15.75 15.64 5.32
N HIS A 51 16.84 15.79 4.56
CA HIS A 51 16.82 15.53 3.12
C HIS A 51 16.49 14.08 2.77
N LEU A 52 16.90 13.12 3.61
CA LEU A 52 16.59 11.71 3.40
C LEU A 52 15.14 11.43 3.77
N GLN A 53 14.63 12.01 4.85
CA GLN A 53 13.20 11.93 5.19
C GLN A 53 12.31 12.54 4.10
N ASP A 54 12.72 13.67 3.53
CA ASP A 54 12.01 14.32 2.43
C ASP A 54 12.03 13.47 1.17
N GLY A 55 13.17 12.82 0.85
CA GLY A 55 13.25 11.83 -0.21
C GLY A 55 12.30 10.66 0.02
N ILE A 56 12.22 10.16 1.26
CA ILE A 56 11.32 9.07 1.62
C ILE A 56 9.85 9.44 1.41
N ARG A 57 9.48 10.64 1.85
CA ARG A 57 8.12 11.18 1.69
C ARG A 57 7.77 11.43 0.22
N GLN A 58 8.67 12.01 -0.56
CA GLN A 58 8.41 12.29 -1.97
C GLN A 58 8.26 11.01 -2.79
N ILE A 59 9.14 10.03 -2.61
CA ILE A 59 9.05 8.77 -3.35
C ILE A 59 7.80 7.99 -2.91
N GLY A 60 7.53 7.89 -1.61
CA GLY A 60 6.35 7.18 -1.10
C GLY A 60 5.05 7.77 -1.64
N GLY A 61 4.95 9.10 -1.76
CA GLY A 61 3.79 9.78 -2.34
C GLY A 61 3.58 9.52 -3.84
N LEU A 62 4.57 8.99 -4.53
CA LEU A 62 4.53 8.67 -5.98
C LEU A 62 4.47 7.18 -6.28
N THR A 63 4.58 6.31 -5.26
CA THR A 63 4.82 4.86 -5.44
C THR A 63 3.89 4.00 -4.59
N ASP A 64 2.65 4.45 -4.42
CA ASP A 64 1.65 3.83 -3.54
C ASP A 64 2.24 3.47 -2.16
N CYS A 65 2.77 4.49 -1.48
CA CYS A 65 3.38 4.33 -0.17
C CYS A 65 4.57 3.34 -0.18
N TRP A 66 5.39 3.32 -1.23
CA TRP A 66 6.48 2.37 -1.49
C TRP A 66 6.08 0.96 -1.92
N THR A 67 4.80 0.58 -1.81
CA THR A 67 4.37 -0.79 -2.10
C THR A 67 4.52 -1.14 -3.57
N ALA A 68 4.36 -0.17 -4.47
CA ALA A 68 4.48 -0.37 -5.90
C ALA A 68 5.90 -0.83 -6.31
N LEU A 69 6.94 -0.40 -5.59
CA LEU A 69 8.32 -0.80 -5.89
C LEU A 69 8.65 -2.22 -5.43
N MET A 70 7.83 -2.81 -4.54
CA MET A 70 8.04 -4.17 -4.03
C MET A 70 7.88 -5.22 -5.13
N ASP A 71 7.00 -4.97 -6.11
CA ASP A 71 6.78 -5.86 -7.26
C ASP A 71 8.08 -6.21 -8.00
N LEU A 72 9.01 -5.25 -8.13
CA LEU A 72 10.32 -5.53 -8.74
C LEU A 72 11.10 -6.59 -7.95
N ALA A 73 11.07 -6.51 -6.62
CA ALA A 73 11.74 -7.49 -5.76
C ALA A 73 11.06 -8.85 -5.86
N ASP A 74 9.74 -8.86 -5.85
CA ASP A 74 8.93 -10.05 -5.64
C ASP A 74 8.83 -10.89 -6.91
N HIS A 75 8.68 -10.24 -8.06
CA HIS A 75 8.56 -10.89 -9.36
C HIS A 75 9.79 -11.73 -9.74
N SER A 76 10.93 -11.51 -9.09
CA SER A 76 12.12 -12.35 -9.28
C SER A 76 11.96 -13.78 -8.74
N GLY A 77 11.08 -13.99 -7.75
CA GLY A 77 10.91 -15.28 -7.06
C GLY A 77 12.18 -15.76 -6.33
N GLN A 78 13.16 -14.88 -6.15
CA GLN A 78 14.49 -15.19 -5.61
C GLN A 78 14.98 -14.08 -4.66
N PRO A 79 15.86 -14.39 -3.70
CA PRO A 79 16.49 -13.38 -2.87
C PRO A 79 17.27 -12.36 -3.70
N MET A 80 17.08 -11.06 -3.41
CA MET A 80 17.79 -9.98 -4.06
C MET A 80 18.52 -9.11 -3.03
N THR A 81 19.82 -8.89 -3.25
CA THR A 81 20.60 -7.95 -2.43
C THR A 81 20.13 -6.51 -2.67
N CYS A 82 20.24 -5.65 -1.66
CA CYS A 82 19.81 -4.25 -1.81
C CYS A 82 20.53 -3.56 -2.97
N ARG A 83 21.85 -3.76 -3.12
CA ARG A 83 22.60 -3.20 -4.26
C ARG A 83 22.02 -3.64 -5.61
N LYS A 84 21.78 -4.95 -5.78
CA LYS A 84 21.21 -5.47 -7.04
C LYS A 84 19.82 -4.89 -7.31
N GLY A 85 18.97 -4.75 -6.30
CA GLY A 85 17.64 -4.18 -6.44
C GLY A 85 17.65 -2.69 -6.78
N ILE A 86 18.54 -1.93 -6.15
CA ILE A 86 18.76 -0.51 -6.46
C ILE A 86 19.24 -0.35 -7.91
N ASP A 87 20.23 -1.16 -8.32
CA ASP A 87 20.78 -1.13 -9.68
C ASP A 87 19.70 -1.50 -10.71
N ALA A 88 18.84 -2.47 -10.39
CA ALA A 88 17.72 -2.90 -11.23
C ALA A 88 16.67 -1.78 -11.40
N LEU A 89 16.20 -1.16 -10.30
CA LEU A 89 15.28 -0.01 -10.35
C LEU A 89 15.86 1.12 -11.20
N ASN A 90 17.13 1.46 -10.96
CA ASN A 90 17.79 2.55 -11.65
C ASN A 90 18.04 2.25 -13.15
N SER A 91 18.02 0.99 -13.54
CA SER A 91 18.22 0.55 -14.93
C SER A 91 16.90 0.29 -15.68
N LEU A 92 15.74 0.35 -15.00
CA LEU A 92 14.45 0.17 -15.65
C LEU A 92 14.26 1.18 -16.79
N PRO A 93 13.75 0.75 -17.96
CA PRO A 93 13.27 1.65 -18.99
C PRO A 93 12.28 2.66 -18.40
N ASP A 94 12.31 3.89 -18.91
CA ASP A 94 11.49 5.00 -18.40
C ASP A 94 10.00 4.66 -18.33
N ALA A 95 9.47 4.01 -19.36
CA ALA A 95 8.07 3.56 -19.38
C ALA A 95 7.75 2.53 -18.29
N GLU A 96 8.67 1.59 -18.05
CA GLU A 96 8.50 0.56 -17.01
C GLU A 96 8.61 1.16 -15.61
N LEU A 97 9.51 2.13 -15.40
CA LEU A 97 9.62 2.84 -14.12
C LEU A 97 8.35 3.63 -13.79
N ILE A 98 7.76 4.32 -14.77
CA ILE A 98 6.50 5.05 -14.58
C ILE A 98 5.35 4.05 -14.34
N HIS A 99 5.26 2.99 -15.14
CA HIS A 99 4.25 1.94 -14.97
C HIS A 99 4.31 1.34 -13.56
N LEU A 100 5.51 0.99 -13.10
CA LEU A 100 5.76 0.46 -11.77
C LEU A 100 5.40 1.49 -10.69
N ALA A 101 5.86 2.74 -10.81
CA ALA A 101 5.56 3.78 -9.83
C ALA A 101 4.06 4.04 -9.67
N LEU A 102 3.29 3.95 -10.76
CA LEU A 102 1.83 4.05 -10.75
C LEU A 102 1.14 2.73 -10.37
N ASN A 103 1.84 1.84 -9.65
CA ASN A 103 1.32 0.57 -9.14
C ASN A 103 0.66 -0.31 -10.22
N ASN A 104 1.17 -0.22 -11.44
CA ASN A 104 0.66 -0.92 -12.62
C ASN A 104 -0.81 -0.60 -12.98
N GLU A 105 -1.42 0.45 -12.39
CA GLU A 105 -2.82 0.83 -12.64
C GLU A 105 -3.02 1.39 -14.05
N VAL A 106 -1.95 1.95 -14.62
CA VAL A 106 -1.89 2.47 -15.98
C VAL A 106 -1.16 1.44 -16.85
N PRO A 107 -1.77 0.90 -17.92
CA PRO A 107 -1.10 0.01 -18.87
C PRO A 107 0.18 0.65 -19.43
N ILE A 108 1.26 -0.15 -19.54
CA ILE A 108 2.53 0.33 -20.10
C ILE A 108 2.37 0.94 -21.51
N GLY A 109 1.42 0.45 -22.31
CA GLY A 109 1.10 1.01 -23.62
C GLY A 109 0.61 2.47 -23.54
N SER A 110 -0.18 2.80 -22.52
CA SER A 110 -0.68 4.15 -22.25
C SER A 110 0.46 5.07 -21.82
N VAL A 111 1.37 4.59 -20.97
CA VAL A 111 2.60 5.31 -20.60
C VAL A 111 3.46 5.62 -21.84
N ILE A 112 3.64 4.65 -22.74
CA ILE A 112 4.40 4.85 -23.99
C ILE A 112 3.72 5.89 -24.89
N GLN A 113 2.39 5.90 -24.97
CA GLN A 113 1.66 6.94 -25.70
C GLN A 113 1.92 8.33 -25.11
N TRP A 114 1.94 8.44 -23.77
CA TRP A 114 2.24 9.70 -23.10
C TRP A 114 3.65 10.22 -23.39
N MET A 115 4.64 9.32 -23.34
CA MET A 115 6.02 9.64 -23.71
C MET A 115 6.15 10.13 -25.15
N ASN A 116 5.30 9.62 -26.06
CA ASN A 116 5.23 10.03 -27.46
C ASN A 116 4.34 11.27 -27.71
N GLY A 117 3.89 11.97 -26.66
CA GLY A 117 3.07 13.18 -26.78
C GLY A 117 1.61 12.95 -27.13
N THR A 118 1.16 11.69 -27.19
CA THR A 118 -0.27 11.36 -27.37
C THR A 118 -0.97 11.38 -26.01
N ARG A 119 -2.20 11.89 -25.96
CA ARG A 119 -3.00 12.04 -24.73
C ARG A 119 -4.40 11.47 -24.95
N GLY A 120 -5.05 11.07 -23.86
CA GLY A 120 -6.47 10.71 -23.85
C GLY A 120 -6.77 9.23 -24.02
N LEU A 121 -7.19 8.60 -22.92
CA LEU A 121 -8.38 7.75 -22.75
C LEU A 121 -8.50 7.12 -21.34
N GLU A 122 -7.69 7.51 -20.36
CA GLU A 122 -7.69 6.93 -19.01
C GLU A 122 -8.05 7.94 -17.92
N ALA A 123 -8.22 7.45 -16.69
CA ALA A 123 -8.67 8.22 -15.54
C ALA A 123 -7.87 9.52 -15.39
N GLU A 124 -8.56 10.68 -15.44
CA GLU A 124 -7.96 12.02 -15.48
C GLU A 124 -6.89 12.23 -14.38
N GLU A 125 -7.07 11.62 -13.21
CA GLU A 125 -6.16 11.78 -12.06
C GLU A 125 -4.88 10.94 -12.18
N LEU A 126 -4.97 9.70 -12.67
CA LEU A 126 -3.80 8.86 -12.93
C LEU A 126 -3.01 9.37 -14.14
N GLU A 127 -3.69 9.93 -15.14
CA GLU A 127 -3.05 10.62 -16.25
C GLU A 127 -2.30 11.87 -15.74
N GLU A 128 -2.90 12.70 -14.88
CA GLU A 128 -2.21 13.86 -14.31
C GLU A 128 -0.97 13.47 -13.49
N ALA A 129 -1.09 12.45 -12.62
CA ALA A 129 0.04 11.93 -11.83
C ALA A 129 1.15 11.38 -12.73
N GLY A 130 0.81 10.57 -13.72
CA GLY A 130 1.76 10.00 -14.68
C GLY A 130 2.45 11.06 -15.53
N LEU A 131 1.73 12.10 -15.96
CA LEU A 131 2.29 13.21 -16.72
C LEU A 131 3.21 14.09 -15.87
N SER A 132 2.88 14.32 -14.60
CA SER A 132 3.74 15.02 -13.65
C SER A 132 5.06 14.28 -13.44
N LEU A 133 4.98 12.95 -13.21
CA LEU A 133 6.15 12.09 -13.07
C LEU A 133 6.99 12.08 -14.35
N LEU A 134 6.36 11.96 -15.52
CA LEU A 134 7.04 12.02 -16.82
C LEU A 134 7.82 13.33 -16.99
N GLY A 135 7.24 14.46 -16.58
CA GLY A 135 7.89 15.78 -16.65
C GLY A 135 9.09 15.96 -15.72
N SER A 136 9.27 15.08 -14.73
CA SER A 136 10.31 15.14 -13.69
C SER A 136 11.08 13.83 -13.54
N LEU A 137 11.05 12.96 -14.56
CA LEU A 137 11.51 11.59 -14.45
C LEU A 137 13.01 11.47 -14.14
N THR A 138 13.82 12.37 -14.71
CA THR A 138 15.27 12.38 -14.48
C THR A 138 15.58 12.71 -13.01
N GLU A 139 14.89 13.71 -12.46
CA GLU A 139 14.97 14.13 -11.07
C GLU A 139 14.46 13.03 -10.14
N PHE A 140 13.33 12.40 -10.48
CA PHE A 140 12.77 11.28 -9.73
C PHE A 140 13.74 10.09 -9.68
N ARG A 141 14.31 9.67 -10.81
CA ARG A 141 15.29 8.57 -10.86
C ARG A 141 16.51 8.86 -9.99
N LYS A 142 17.03 10.08 -10.06
CA LYS A 142 18.15 10.52 -9.21
C LYS A 142 17.78 10.51 -7.73
N LEU A 143 16.60 11.03 -7.38
CA LEU A 143 16.10 11.05 -6.00
C LEU A 143 15.93 9.63 -5.45
N LEU A 144 15.35 8.73 -6.25
CA LEU A 144 15.15 7.32 -5.92
C LEU A 144 16.48 6.62 -5.64
N ALA A 145 17.43 6.71 -6.58
CA ALA A 145 18.73 6.06 -6.44
C ALA A 145 19.54 6.59 -5.23
N ASP A 146 19.57 7.91 -5.02
CA ASP A 146 20.28 8.53 -3.91
C ASP A 146 19.63 8.19 -2.56
N THR A 147 18.30 8.26 -2.47
CA THR A 147 17.53 7.92 -1.25
C THR A 147 17.76 6.47 -0.86
N LEU A 148 17.57 5.53 -1.80
CA LEU A 148 17.74 4.10 -1.51
C LEU A 148 19.17 3.76 -1.11
N THR A 149 20.17 4.31 -1.80
CA THR A 149 21.58 4.05 -1.51
C THR A 149 21.96 4.58 -0.13
N ARG A 150 21.61 5.83 0.19
CA ARG A 150 21.92 6.42 1.51
C ARG A 150 21.20 5.71 2.64
N TYR A 151 19.93 5.36 2.43
CA TYR A 151 19.13 4.65 3.41
C TYR A 151 19.72 3.27 3.70
N GLU A 152 20.07 2.51 2.65
CA GLU A 152 20.72 1.21 2.78
C GLU A 152 22.01 1.30 3.59
N GLU A 153 22.94 2.16 3.15
CA GLU A 153 24.29 2.23 3.71
C GLU A 153 24.32 2.77 5.15
N SER A 154 23.44 3.73 5.45
CA SER A 154 23.49 4.46 6.73
C SER A 154 22.58 3.88 7.80
N PHE A 155 21.46 3.25 7.42
CA PHE A 155 20.41 2.83 8.35
C PHE A 155 20.04 1.34 8.19
N PHE A 156 19.53 0.94 7.03
CA PHE A 156 18.91 -0.37 6.87
C PHE A 156 19.90 -1.53 7.02
N ARG A 157 21.16 -1.39 6.58
CA ARG A 157 22.15 -2.48 6.69
C ARG A 157 22.34 -2.99 8.13
N ARG A 158 22.25 -2.09 9.12
CA ARG A 158 22.33 -2.45 10.54
C ARG A 158 21.06 -3.16 10.99
N GLU A 159 19.90 -2.66 10.58
CA GLU A 159 18.61 -3.28 10.87
C GLU A 159 18.53 -4.70 10.28
N TRP A 160 19.02 -4.90 9.05
CA TRP A 160 19.07 -6.20 8.40
C TRP A 160 19.80 -7.26 9.25
N GLN A 161 20.93 -6.89 9.87
CA GLN A 161 21.68 -7.80 10.75
C GLN A 161 20.87 -8.24 11.98
N VAL A 162 19.93 -7.41 12.43
CA VAL A 162 19.04 -7.71 13.56
C VAL A 162 17.88 -8.59 13.11
N VAL A 163 17.24 -8.27 11.98
CA VAL A 163 15.99 -8.93 11.56
C VAL A 163 16.21 -10.22 10.77
N GLU A 164 17.32 -10.36 10.04
CA GLU A 164 17.57 -11.51 9.15
C GLU A 164 17.44 -12.87 9.85
N PRO A 165 18.00 -13.11 11.05
CA PRO A 165 17.85 -14.40 11.73
C PRO A 165 16.39 -14.76 12.04
N TRP A 166 15.55 -13.76 12.37
CA TRP A 166 14.12 -13.95 12.61
C TRP A 166 13.39 -14.31 11.32
N LEU A 167 13.68 -13.58 10.23
CA LEU A 167 13.10 -13.84 8.92
C LEU A 167 13.45 -15.24 8.40
N GLN A 168 14.72 -15.65 8.52
CA GLN A 168 15.17 -16.99 8.11
C GLN A 168 14.50 -18.10 8.92
N THR A 169 14.39 -17.91 10.24
CA THR A 169 13.74 -18.88 11.12
C THR A 169 12.24 -19.01 10.80
N ALA A 170 11.54 -17.89 10.63
CA ALA A 170 10.13 -17.87 10.27
C ALA A 170 9.87 -18.48 8.89
N ALA A 171 10.72 -18.17 7.90
CA ALA A 171 10.66 -18.77 6.56
C ALA A 171 10.77 -20.30 6.61
N ALA A 172 11.79 -20.81 7.30
CA ALA A 172 12.01 -22.25 7.42
C ALA A 172 10.84 -22.95 8.13
N ALA A 173 10.32 -22.36 9.21
CA ALA A 173 9.17 -22.88 9.94
C ALA A 173 7.91 -22.89 9.06
N PHE A 174 7.66 -21.81 8.33
CA PHE A 174 6.53 -21.71 7.41
C PHE A 174 6.62 -22.71 6.27
N GLN A 175 7.80 -22.86 5.65
CA GLN A 175 8.02 -23.83 4.58
C GLN A 175 7.75 -25.26 5.05
N GLN A 176 8.18 -25.62 6.26
CA GLN A 176 7.87 -26.93 6.86
C GLN A 176 6.37 -27.14 7.11
N GLU A 177 5.63 -26.10 7.51
CA GLU A 177 4.18 -26.20 7.67
C GLU A 177 3.48 -26.30 6.30
N ALA A 178 3.93 -25.56 5.30
CA ALA A 178 3.39 -25.62 3.93
C ALA A 178 3.58 -27.01 3.29
N GLU A 179 4.70 -27.68 3.57
CA GLU A 179 4.94 -29.06 3.15
C GLU A 179 3.94 -30.04 3.81
N LYS A 180 3.58 -29.81 5.08
CA LYS A 180 2.61 -30.65 5.82
C LYS A 180 1.16 -30.37 5.45
N SER A 181 0.79 -29.09 5.33
CA SER A 181 -0.56 -28.63 4.98
C SER A 181 -0.48 -27.24 4.36
N ALA A 182 -0.48 -27.20 3.04
CA ALA A 182 -0.36 -25.96 2.28
C ALA A 182 -1.53 -25.00 2.53
N GLU A 183 -2.76 -25.51 2.59
CA GLU A 183 -3.95 -24.71 2.90
C GLU A 183 -3.86 -24.06 4.28
N LYS A 184 -3.44 -24.83 5.30
CA LYS A 184 -3.31 -24.32 6.66
C LYS A 184 -2.19 -23.28 6.76
N ALA A 185 -1.06 -23.50 6.09
CA ALA A 185 0.03 -22.54 6.04
C ALA A 185 -0.41 -21.22 5.37
N VAL A 186 -1.07 -21.29 4.21
CA VAL A 186 -1.57 -20.06 3.55
C VAL A 186 -2.59 -19.35 4.43
N ALA A 187 -3.54 -20.07 5.04
CA ALA A 187 -4.53 -19.48 5.94
C ALA A 187 -3.92 -18.85 7.21
N SER A 188 -2.70 -19.25 7.62
CA SER A 188 -2.02 -18.65 8.76
C SER A 188 -1.31 -17.33 8.45
N LEU A 189 -1.17 -16.95 7.16
CA LEU A 189 -0.49 -15.71 6.78
C LEU A 189 -1.26 -14.47 7.21
N HIS A 190 -2.59 -14.51 7.18
CA HIS A 190 -3.43 -13.38 7.54
C HIS A 190 -4.89 -13.83 7.82
N PRO A 191 -5.61 -13.24 8.81
CA PRO A 191 -6.99 -13.64 9.16
C PRO A 191 -8.02 -13.56 8.02
N ARG A 192 -7.79 -12.65 7.08
CA ARG A 192 -8.59 -12.45 5.85
C ARG A 192 -8.10 -13.22 4.62
N LEU A 193 -7.15 -14.14 4.79
CA LEU A 193 -6.65 -15.01 3.73
C LEU A 193 -7.08 -16.44 4.01
N PHE A 194 -7.75 -17.05 3.04
CA PHE A 194 -8.28 -18.41 3.16
C PHE A 194 -7.73 -19.27 2.04
N ALA A 195 -7.46 -20.53 2.32
CA ALA A 195 -7.15 -21.53 1.31
C ALA A 195 -8.04 -22.75 1.56
N GLU A 196 -9.09 -22.88 0.75
CA GLU A 196 -10.03 -23.98 0.85
C GLU A 196 -10.72 -24.22 -0.49
N LYS A 197 -11.33 -25.39 -0.66
CA LYS A 197 -12.21 -25.71 -1.81
C LYS A 197 -11.55 -25.46 -3.18
N GLY A 198 -10.23 -25.63 -3.29
CA GLY A 198 -9.51 -25.49 -4.55
C GLY A 198 -9.12 -24.05 -4.92
N ALA A 199 -9.26 -23.08 -4.01
CA ALA A 199 -8.87 -21.70 -4.26
C ALA A 199 -8.26 -21.01 -3.03
N ILE A 200 -7.38 -20.04 -3.29
CA ILE A 200 -6.98 -19.02 -2.30
C ILE A 200 -7.95 -17.86 -2.43
N THR A 201 -8.52 -17.41 -1.32
CA THR A 201 -9.44 -16.27 -1.26
C THR A 201 -8.86 -15.20 -0.36
N ALA A 202 -8.72 -13.98 -0.89
CA ALA A 202 -8.27 -12.81 -0.14
C ALA A 202 -9.41 -11.80 0.00
N GLN A 203 -9.85 -11.56 1.23
CA GLN A 203 -10.93 -10.61 1.51
C GLN A 203 -10.36 -9.20 1.76
N LYS A 204 -10.31 -8.36 0.73
CA LYS A 204 -9.98 -6.92 0.85
C LYS A 204 -11.26 -6.09 0.72
N ALA A 205 -11.18 -4.84 0.22
CA ALA A 205 -12.38 -4.06 -0.15
C ALA A 205 -13.21 -4.80 -1.20
N LYS A 206 -12.54 -5.41 -2.18
CA LYS A 206 -13.08 -6.47 -3.05
C LYS A 206 -12.47 -7.82 -2.68
N THR A 207 -13.21 -8.89 -2.92
CA THR A 207 -12.72 -10.26 -2.68
C THR A 207 -12.05 -10.79 -3.94
N TYR A 208 -10.83 -11.29 -3.78
CA TYR A 208 -10.05 -11.89 -4.85
C TYR A 208 -10.02 -13.40 -4.68
N HIS A 209 -10.05 -14.13 -5.80
CA HIS A 209 -10.04 -15.59 -5.82
C HIS A 209 -8.97 -16.07 -6.79
N PHE A 210 -8.12 -16.98 -6.34
CA PHE A 210 -7.05 -17.59 -7.12
C PHE A 210 -7.23 -19.10 -7.12
N ALA A 211 -7.66 -19.67 -8.24
CA ALA A 211 -7.88 -21.11 -8.34
C ALA A 211 -6.53 -21.85 -8.29
N TYR A 212 -6.44 -22.95 -7.55
CA TYR A 212 -5.19 -23.68 -7.38
C TYR A 212 -4.61 -24.15 -8.71
N ASP A 213 -5.46 -24.50 -9.68
CA ASP A 213 -5.05 -24.95 -11.01
C ASP A 213 -4.53 -23.83 -11.92
N SER A 214 -4.94 -22.59 -11.68
CA SER A 214 -4.42 -21.41 -12.39
C SER A 214 -3.04 -20.96 -11.91
N LEU A 215 -2.66 -21.28 -10.68
CA LEU A 215 -1.40 -20.84 -10.08
C LEU A 215 -0.23 -21.74 -10.48
N GLU A 216 0.94 -21.16 -10.71
CA GLU A 216 2.19 -21.88 -10.94
C GLU A 216 3.06 -21.84 -9.68
N HIS A 217 3.29 -20.64 -9.14
CA HIS A 217 4.03 -20.45 -7.89
C HIS A 217 3.26 -19.56 -6.91
N ILE A 218 3.58 -19.75 -5.62
CA ILE A 218 3.17 -18.90 -4.50
C ILE A 218 4.43 -18.55 -3.74
N TYR A 219 4.89 -17.31 -3.89
CA TYR A 219 6.03 -16.80 -3.18
C TYR A 219 5.60 -16.14 -1.88
N VAL A 220 6.22 -16.55 -0.78
CA VAL A 220 5.92 -16.03 0.55
C VAL A 220 7.12 -15.25 1.07
N PHE A 221 6.93 -13.97 1.36
CA PHE A 221 7.98 -13.06 1.78
C PHE A 221 7.85 -12.78 3.27
N PRO A 222 8.71 -13.35 4.13
CA PRO A 222 8.75 -12.99 5.53
C PRO A 222 9.18 -11.53 5.67
N SER A 223 8.47 -10.78 6.51
CA SER A 223 8.81 -9.39 6.81
C SER A 223 8.46 -9.02 8.25
N THR A 224 9.35 -8.27 8.90
CA THR A 224 9.11 -7.68 10.23
C THR A 224 8.33 -6.36 10.16
N PHE A 225 8.04 -5.88 8.95
CA PHE A 225 7.45 -4.57 8.71
C PHE A 225 6.01 -4.64 8.17
N MET A 226 5.56 -5.80 7.68
CA MET A 226 4.27 -5.90 6.96
C MET A 226 3.03 -6.15 7.82
N PHE A 227 3.20 -6.35 9.12
CA PHE A 227 2.04 -6.34 10.02
C PHE A 227 1.41 -4.94 10.07
N PRO A 228 0.07 -4.78 9.97
CA PRO A 228 -0.99 -5.82 9.93
C PRO A 228 -1.62 -6.01 8.54
N HIS A 229 -0.88 -5.72 7.46
CA HIS A 229 -1.47 -5.58 6.13
C HIS A 229 -1.71 -6.93 5.43
N LEU A 230 -2.87 -7.05 4.78
CA LEU A 230 -3.10 -8.05 3.74
C LEU A 230 -2.67 -7.48 2.38
N LEU A 231 -1.39 -7.64 2.07
CA LEU A 231 -0.85 -7.43 0.72
C LEU A 231 -1.03 -8.71 -0.10
N VAL A 232 -1.41 -8.54 -1.36
CA VAL A 232 -1.61 -9.64 -2.32
C VAL A 232 -1.15 -9.12 -3.67
N GLY A 233 0.03 -9.53 -4.09
CA GLY A 233 0.57 -9.27 -5.42
C GLY A 233 0.37 -10.47 -6.34
N TRP A 234 0.28 -10.25 -7.64
CA TRP A 234 0.26 -11.34 -8.61
C TRP A 234 0.80 -10.89 -9.96
N CYS A 235 1.46 -11.81 -10.67
CA CYS A 235 1.96 -11.59 -12.02
C CYS A 235 1.82 -12.88 -12.82
N GLY A 236 1.01 -12.85 -13.88
CA GLY A 236 0.67 -14.04 -14.64
C GLY A 236 0.01 -15.11 -13.77
N LYS A 237 0.75 -16.19 -13.49
CA LYS A 237 0.30 -17.33 -12.67
C LYS A 237 0.95 -17.39 -11.29
N ASP A 238 1.76 -16.40 -10.96
CA ASP A 238 2.48 -16.35 -9.69
C ASP A 238 1.74 -15.44 -8.71
N LEU A 239 1.67 -15.88 -7.45
CA LEU A 239 1.06 -15.15 -6.34
C LEU A 239 2.14 -14.78 -5.32
N TYR A 240 2.12 -13.55 -4.82
CA TYR A 240 3.08 -13.02 -3.85
C TYR A 240 2.34 -12.61 -2.58
N LEU A 241 2.75 -13.18 -1.44
CA LEU A 241 2.08 -13.01 -0.15
C LEU A 241 3.09 -12.69 0.96
N PRO A 242 2.78 -11.74 1.87
CA PRO A 242 3.63 -11.48 3.01
C PRO A 242 3.43 -12.55 4.11
N LEU A 243 4.50 -12.85 4.83
CA LEU A 243 4.48 -13.53 6.12
C LEU A 243 4.92 -12.52 7.19
N ALA A 244 4.00 -12.03 7.99
CA ALA A 244 4.34 -11.14 9.10
C ALA A 244 5.19 -11.90 10.13
N VAL A 245 6.37 -11.37 10.46
CA VAL A 245 7.31 -11.96 11.41
C VAL A 245 7.42 -11.11 12.65
N ASP A 246 7.20 -11.74 13.80
CA ASP A 246 7.38 -11.12 15.10
C ASP A 246 8.82 -11.17 15.58
N ILE A 247 9.27 -10.05 16.14
CA ILE A 247 10.49 -9.97 16.93
C ILE A 247 10.05 -9.87 18.40
N PRO A 248 10.39 -10.86 19.25
CA PRO A 248 10.07 -10.81 20.67
C PRO A 248 10.58 -9.54 21.34
N GLU A 249 9.86 -9.08 22.37
CA GLU A 249 10.21 -7.93 23.21
C GLU A 249 10.15 -6.56 22.51
N LEU A 250 9.82 -6.51 21.21
CA LEU A 250 9.53 -5.23 20.58
C LEU A 250 8.21 -4.63 21.13
N PRO A 251 8.19 -3.32 21.34
CA PRO A 251 7.01 -2.60 21.83
C PRO A 251 5.89 -2.65 20.79
N TYR A 252 4.66 -2.81 21.28
CA TYR A 252 3.44 -2.83 20.48
C TYR A 252 2.55 -1.63 20.84
N ASN A 253 2.11 -0.87 19.84
CA ASN A 253 1.13 0.20 20.04
C ASN A 253 -0.28 -0.24 19.65
N ASP A 254 -1.16 -0.41 20.63
CA ASP A 254 -2.57 -0.80 20.40
C ASP A 254 -3.50 0.39 20.11
N SER A 255 -2.95 1.60 19.95
CA SER A 255 -3.75 2.78 19.63
C SER A 255 -4.26 2.73 18.19
N PRO A 256 -5.50 3.16 17.91
CA PRO A 256 -5.98 3.25 16.54
C PRO A 256 -5.13 4.27 15.75
N PRO A 257 -4.89 4.03 14.44
CA PRO A 257 -4.28 5.01 13.57
C PRO A 257 -5.01 6.36 13.65
N ALA A 258 -4.24 7.45 13.63
CA ALA A 258 -4.79 8.80 13.88
C ALA A 258 -5.81 9.22 12.80
N ASP A 259 -5.56 8.82 11.56
CA ASP A 259 -6.44 9.06 10.41
C ASP A 259 -7.76 8.26 10.52
N LEU A 260 -7.71 6.99 10.93
CA LEU A 260 -8.90 6.18 11.21
C LEU A 260 -9.76 6.84 12.29
N LEU A 261 -9.14 7.28 13.39
CA LEU A 261 -9.84 7.99 14.46
C LEU A 261 -10.44 9.32 13.95
N LEU A 262 -9.72 10.06 13.12
CA LEU A 262 -10.20 11.31 12.52
C LEU A 262 -11.42 11.08 11.61
N ARG A 263 -11.38 10.05 10.76
CA ARG A 263 -12.50 9.63 9.90
C ARG A 263 -13.74 9.28 10.73
N PHE A 264 -13.60 8.48 11.78
CA PHE A 264 -14.73 8.15 12.65
C PHE A 264 -15.30 9.36 13.39
N LYS A 265 -14.46 10.27 13.88
CA LYS A 265 -14.92 11.54 14.48
C LYS A 265 -15.69 12.41 13.47
N ALA A 266 -15.22 12.46 12.22
CA ALA A 266 -15.90 13.17 11.15
C ALA A 266 -17.24 12.51 10.76
N LEU A 267 -17.34 11.19 10.80
CA LEU A 267 -18.59 10.48 10.47
C LEU A 267 -19.58 10.35 11.64
N GLY A 268 -19.13 10.48 12.89
CA GLY A 268 -19.93 10.34 14.10
C GLY A 268 -20.89 11.51 14.41
N ASP A 269 -21.44 12.18 13.39
CA ASP A 269 -22.37 13.31 13.54
C ASP A 269 -23.51 13.21 12.54
N GLU A 270 -24.74 13.38 13.03
CA GLU A 270 -25.96 13.20 12.23
C GLU A 270 -26.02 14.16 11.02
N THR A 271 -25.61 15.42 11.20
CA THR A 271 -25.62 16.41 10.12
C THR A 271 -24.57 16.10 9.08
N ARG A 272 -23.36 15.67 9.49
CA ARG A 272 -22.30 15.25 8.57
C ARG A 272 -22.70 14.03 7.76
N LEU A 273 -23.37 13.04 8.34
CA LEU A 273 -23.90 11.89 7.59
C LEU A 273 -24.98 12.29 6.57
N LYS A 274 -25.86 13.25 6.92
CA LYS A 274 -26.82 13.82 5.96
C LYS A 274 -26.12 14.53 4.80
N ILE A 275 -25.06 15.31 5.09
CA ILE A 275 -24.24 15.97 4.07
C ILE A 275 -23.59 14.92 3.15
N VAL A 276 -22.89 13.92 3.71
CA VAL A 276 -22.26 12.84 2.94
C VAL A 276 -23.29 12.15 2.05
N LYS A 277 -24.49 11.83 2.56
CA LYS A 277 -25.57 11.21 1.76
C LYS A 277 -26.01 12.07 0.57
N LEU A 278 -26.03 13.40 0.72
CA LEU A 278 -26.34 14.33 -0.37
C LEU A 278 -25.19 14.38 -1.39
N LEU A 279 -23.96 14.51 -0.90
CA LEU A 279 -22.75 14.57 -1.73
C LEU A 279 -22.46 13.24 -2.46
N TRP A 280 -22.92 12.11 -1.92
CA TRP A 280 -22.82 10.79 -2.55
C TRP A 280 -23.59 10.71 -3.87
N LYS A 281 -24.68 11.48 -3.98
CA LYS A 281 -25.52 11.56 -5.19
C LYS A 281 -24.96 12.52 -6.24
N GLY A 282 -24.09 13.44 -5.85
CA GLY A 282 -23.45 14.39 -6.75
C GLY A 282 -22.91 15.63 -6.04
N PRO A 283 -22.13 16.46 -6.74
CA PRO A 283 -21.48 17.62 -6.12
C PRO A 283 -22.46 18.72 -5.71
N HIS A 284 -22.29 19.29 -4.52
CA HIS A 284 -23.11 20.41 -4.02
C HIS A 284 -22.26 21.53 -3.40
N CYS A 285 -22.79 22.76 -3.42
CA CYS A 285 -22.21 23.90 -2.68
C CYS A 285 -22.99 24.19 -1.38
N THR A 286 -22.44 25.05 -0.52
CA THR A 286 -23.07 25.43 0.75
C THR A 286 -24.48 25.99 0.58
N LYS A 287 -24.70 26.83 -0.45
CA LYS A 287 -26.01 27.40 -0.78
C LYS A 287 -27.07 26.35 -1.10
N GLN A 288 -26.67 25.22 -1.68
CA GLN A 288 -27.60 24.13 -2.01
C GLN A 288 -27.87 23.24 -0.79
N LEU A 289 -26.86 23.03 0.07
CA LEU A 289 -26.97 22.16 1.25
C LEU A 289 -27.74 22.83 2.40
N ALA A 290 -27.52 24.12 2.64
CA ALA A 290 -28.09 24.84 3.78
C ALA A 290 -29.63 24.77 3.87
N PRO A 291 -30.40 25.03 2.78
CA PRO A 291 -31.86 24.93 2.82
C PRO A 291 -32.37 23.51 3.07
N VAL A 292 -31.69 22.50 2.49
CA VAL A 292 -32.06 21.08 2.63
C VAL A 292 -31.84 20.59 4.06
N LEU A 293 -30.81 21.10 4.74
CA LEU A 293 -30.44 20.72 6.10
C LEU A 293 -31.10 21.58 7.18
N GLY A 294 -31.70 22.72 6.80
CA GLY A 294 -32.33 23.66 7.75
C GLY A 294 -31.31 24.39 8.64
N ILE A 295 -30.08 24.59 8.17
CA ILE A 295 -29.00 25.26 8.90
C ILE A 295 -28.34 26.36 8.06
N SER A 296 -27.58 27.26 8.69
CA SER A 296 -26.88 28.33 7.97
C SER A 296 -25.74 27.80 7.09
N GLU A 297 -25.41 28.52 6.02
CA GLU A 297 -24.24 28.20 5.19
C GLU A 297 -22.94 28.14 5.99
N ALA A 298 -22.80 29.00 7.01
CA ALA A 298 -21.64 28.99 7.91
C ALA A 298 -21.57 27.69 8.73
N ALA A 299 -22.71 27.15 9.17
CA ALA A 299 -22.76 25.84 9.85
C ALA A 299 -22.40 24.71 8.87
N VAL A 300 -22.96 24.70 7.66
CA VAL A 300 -22.59 23.72 6.60
C VAL A 300 -21.09 23.76 6.32
N SER A 301 -20.51 24.96 6.18
CA SER A 301 -19.08 25.14 5.92
C SER A 301 -18.20 24.52 7.01
N LYS A 302 -18.58 24.66 8.29
CA LYS A 302 -17.88 23.98 9.40
C LYS A 302 -17.93 22.45 9.28
N HIS A 303 -19.09 21.89 8.92
CA HIS A 303 -19.22 20.44 8.71
C HIS A 303 -18.40 19.94 7.52
N LEU A 304 -18.42 20.66 6.39
CA LEU A 304 -17.62 20.35 5.21
C LEU A 304 -16.12 20.44 5.48
N LYS A 305 -15.68 21.42 6.28
CA LYS A 305 -14.28 21.53 6.70
C LYS A 305 -13.83 20.27 7.45
N LEU A 306 -14.57 19.80 8.43
CA LEU A 306 -14.23 18.58 9.19
C LEU A 306 -14.21 17.32 8.31
N LEU A 307 -15.15 17.21 7.36
CA LEU A 307 -15.16 16.11 6.39
C LEU A 307 -13.96 16.17 5.44
N SER A 308 -13.56 17.37 5.03
CA SER A 308 -12.40 17.60 4.16
C SER A 308 -11.08 17.35 4.88
N GLU A 309 -10.97 17.76 6.16
CA GLU A 309 -9.81 17.48 7.01
C GLU A 309 -9.62 15.98 7.25
N ALA A 310 -10.73 15.21 7.27
CA ALA A 310 -10.70 13.75 7.33
C ALA A 310 -10.47 13.06 5.98
N GLY A 311 -10.23 13.80 4.89
CA GLY A 311 -10.01 13.25 3.55
C GLY A 311 -11.25 12.68 2.84
N LEU A 312 -12.44 12.75 3.46
CA LEU A 312 -13.63 12.06 2.95
C LEU A 312 -14.34 12.77 1.79
N ILE A 313 -14.02 14.05 1.58
CA ILE A 313 -14.60 14.86 0.51
C ILE A 313 -13.54 15.70 -0.18
N ARG A 314 -13.74 15.94 -1.48
CA ARG A 314 -12.94 16.86 -2.29
C ARG A 314 -13.72 18.12 -2.59
N ALA A 315 -13.01 19.21 -2.87
CA ALA A 315 -13.62 20.50 -3.19
C ALA A 315 -13.08 21.02 -4.53
N LYS A 316 -13.96 21.31 -5.49
CA LYS A 316 -13.63 21.93 -6.78
C LYS A 316 -14.35 23.27 -6.96
N ARG A 317 -13.59 24.31 -7.32
CA ARG A 317 -14.15 25.65 -7.57
C ARG A 317 -14.77 25.69 -8.96
N ARG A 318 -16.01 26.19 -9.06
CA ARG A 318 -16.72 26.45 -10.33
C ARG A 318 -17.31 27.85 -10.27
N GLY A 319 -16.65 28.80 -10.96
CA GLY A 319 -16.96 30.22 -10.88
C GLY A 319 -16.81 30.77 -9.46
N SER A 320 -17.85 31.41 -8.94
CA SER A 320 -17.89 31.97 -7.60
C SER A 320 -18.21 30.95 -6.49
N TYR A 321 -18.44 29.68 -6.85
CA TYR A 321 -18.89 28.65 -5.91
C TYR A 321 -17.84 27.55 -5.71
N GLN A 322 -17.75 27.06 -4.48
CA GLN A 322 -17.02 25.85 -4.14
C GLN A 322 -18.01 24.68 -4.12
N PHE A 323 -17.79 23.68 -4.99
CA PHE A 323 -18.56 22.44 -4.99
C PHE A 323 -17.77 21.35 -4.29
N TYR A 324 -18.47 20.56 -3.47
CA TYR A 324 -17.91 19.46 -2.73
C TYR A 324 -18.46 18.14 -3.27
N SER A 325 -17.65 17.10 -3.27
CA SER A 325 -18.03 15.74 -3.69
C SER A 325 -17.41 14.72 -2.75
N VAL A 326 -18.08 13.59 -2.55
CA VAL A 326 -17.50 12.46 -1.80
C VAL A 326 -16.33 11.89 -2.58
N ASP A 327 -15.26 11.57 -1.85
CA ASP A 327 -14.19 10.71 -2.31
C ASP A 327 -14.54 9.25 -1.99
N LYS A 328 -14.99 8.48 -2.99
CA LYS A 328 -15.51 7.12 -2.74
C LYS A 328 -14.41 6.14 -2.35
N GLU A 329 -13.22 6.31 -2.91
CA GLU A 329 -12.07 5.46 -2.62
C GLU A 329 -11.67 5.61 -1.16
N GLU A 330 -11.72 6.83 -0.62
CA GLU A 330 -11.43 7.08 0.79
C GLU A 330 -12.48 6.45 1.73
N PHE A 331 -13.73 6.29 1.30
CA PHE A 331 -14.72 5.53 2.07
C PHE A 331 -14.42 4.02 2.06
N GLU A 332 -14.02 3.46 0.92
CA GLU A 332 -13.57 2.05 0.86
C GLU A 332 -12.32 1.84 1.71
N MET A 333 -11.37 2.77 1.66
CA MET A 333 -10.17 2.75 2.49
C MET A 333 -10.51 2.79 3.98
N THR A 334 -11.54 3.54 4.38
CA THR A 334 -12.00 3.57 5.77
C THR A 334 -12.42 2.18 6.26
N ILE A 335 -13.06 1.36 5.41
CA ILE A 335 -13.43 -0.03 5.74
C ILE A 335 -12.18 -0.89 5.86
N VAL A 336 -11.21 -0.71 4.96
CA VAL A 336 -9.94 -1.45 4.98
C VAL A 336 -9.15 -1.16 6.26
N LEU A 337 -8.99 0.12 6.62
CA LEU A 337 -8.33 0.56 7.85
C LEU A 337 -9.04 0.06 9.11
N GLN A 338 -10.37 0.11 9.12
CA GLN A 338 -11.15 -0.44 10.23
C GLN A 338 -10.90 -1.93 10.42
N ARG A 339 -10.98 -2.73 9.34
CA ARG A 339 -10.72 -4.17 9.40
C ARG A 339 -9.29 -4.46 9.83
N GLN A 340 -8.32 -3.77 9.24
CA GLN A 340 -6.91 -3.87 9.64
C GLN A 340 -6.73 -3.58 11.13
N PHE A 341 -7.42 -2.59 11.70
CA PHE A 341 -7.33 -2.31 13.13
C PHE A 341 -8.01 -3.39 14.00
N LEU A 342 -9.20 -3.85 13.63
CA LEU A 342 -9.99 -4.77 14.45
C LEU A 342 -9.54 -6.23 14.37
N GLU A 343 -8.82 -6.61 13.31
CA GLU A 343 -8.42 -8.00 13.02
C GLU A 343 -6.91 -8.24 13.23
N GLN A 344 -6.23 -7.31 13.92
CA GLN A 344 -4.82 -7.38 14.30
C GLN A 344 -4.50 -8.55 15.23
#